data_AF-A0AA44F493-F1
#
_entry.id   AF-A0AA44F493-F1
#
_cell.length_a   1.000
_cell.length_b   1.000
_cell.length_c   1.000
_cell.angle_alpha   90.00
_cell.angle_beta   90.00
_cell.angle_gamma   90.00
#
_symmetry.space_group_name_H-M   'P 1'
#
loop_
_entity.id
_entity.type
_entity.pdbx_description
1 polymer ?
#
loop_
_entity_poly.entity_id
_entity_poly.type
_entity_poly.pdbx_seq_one_letter_code
_entity_poly.pdbx_strand_id
1 'polypeptide(L)'
;MSFLQNARIRTKILSLILPLCIVGLGATAFMATRYKEADTLYSEFIASDNAALVELARANRNLVALAYGAYQVMAYDANAAEINVARQAYIDSKRELLERLGNVKTVFPEESAAVDTLIAQSQSIAQITDKAVELGMANRNAESAVQLAHADVSIQRTSAIITALLDKLAKGVAKGSDDLSDQTNSTILTSLVVVGISFAAGIILALFVASRGITTPIARLRERMVSLAGGDTAAEIDGMDRKDEVGQMAVAVQVFRESAIERIRLEQETEANRSLSEMERIEREQQKAREAADVKFAVDNLATGLSKLSDGDVSYRIGQPFTATLDGVRNDFNMSADKLQSALTRVAQNAGGIGAGANEIKSAADDLAKR
;
A
#
# COMPACT_ATOMS: atom_id res chain seq x y z
N MET A 1 0.35 -15.72 3.25
CA MET A 1 -0.25 -14.45 3.75
C MET A 1 0.12 -14.12 5.20
N SER A 2 0.59 -15.06 6.03
CA SER A 2 0.93 -14.84 7.46
C SER A 2 2.06 -13.81 7.72
N PHE A 3 3.10 -13.75 6.87
CA PHE A 3 4.22 -12.82 7.09
C PHE A 3 3.81 -11.34 6.99
N LEU A 4 3.03 -10.97 5.97
CA LEU A 4 2.61 -9.58 5.75
C LEU A 4 1.55 -9.11 6.76
N GLN A 5 0.79 -10.02 7.37
CA GLN A 5 -0.16 -9.66 8.44
C GLN A 5 0.56 -9.29 9.74
N ASN A 6 1.68 -9.95 10.05
CA ASN A 6 2.38 -9.80 11.33
C ASN A 6 3.63 -8.91 11.26
N ALA A 7 4.06 -8.51 10.06
CA ALA A 7 5.17 -7.57 9.90
C ALA A 7 4.78 -6.15 10.32
N ARG A 8 5.72 -5.39 10.87
CA ARG A 8 5.54 -3.97 11.17
C ARG A 8 5.21 -3.15 9.92
N ILE A 9 4.46 -2.06 10.05
CA ILE A 9 4.11 -1.15 8.94
C ILE A 9 5.38 -0.70 8.19
N ARG A 10 6.43 -0.29 8.91
CA ARG A 10 7.72 0.09 8.32
C ARG A 10 8.32 -1.03 7.47
N THR A 11 8.28 -2.27 7.96
CA THR A 11 8.82 -3.44 7.24
C THR A 11 8.00 -3.74 5.98
N LYS A 12 6.67 -3.59 6.04
CA LYS A 12 5.81 -3.73 4.85
C LYS A 12 6.17 -2.70 3.79
N ILE A 13 6.32 -1.43 4.16
CA ILE A 13 6.71 -0.36 3.23
C ILE A 13 8.09 -0.66 2.60
N LEU A 14 9.09 -1.00 3.41
CA LEU A 14 10.42 -1.36 2.92
C LEU A 14 10.41 -2.57 1.99
N SER A 15 9.59 -3.59 2.28
CA SER A 15 9.45 -4.77 1.44
C SER A 15 8.86 -4.50 0.05
N LEU A 16 8.24 -3.32 -0.15
CA LEU A 16 7.70 -2.89 -1.44
C LEU A 16 8.68 -1.97 -2.19
N ILE A 17 9.30 -1.04 -1.48
CA ILE A 17 10.22 -0.05 -2.09
C ILE A 17 11.52 -0.73 -2.54
N LEU A 18 12.10 -1.59 -1.69
CA LEU A 18 13.43 -2.13 -1.91
C LEU A 18 13.51 -3.01 -3.18
N PRO A 19 12.55 -3.92 -3.45
CA PRO A 19 12.53 -4.65 -4.72
C PRO A 19 12.34 -3.74 -5.93
N LEU A 20 11.51 -2.69 -5.82
CA LEU A 20 11.30 -1.74 -6.92
C LEU A 20 12.58 -0.98 -7.28
N CYS A 21 13.35 -0.56 -6.26
CA CYS A 21 14.66 0.06 -6.45
C CYS A 21 15.67 -0.92 -7.07
N ILE A 22 15.69 -2.18 -6.62
CA ILE A 22 16.56 -3.22 -7.19
C ILE A 22 16.22 -3.46 -8.67
N VAL A 23 14.94 -3.55 -9.01
CA VAL A 23 14.49 -3.67 -10.40
C VAL A 23 14.94 -2.46 -11.22
N GLY A 24 14.79 -1.24 -10.69
CA GLY A 24 15.24 -0.02 -11.36
C GLY A 24 16.75 0.01 -11.61
N LEU A 25 17.57 -0.29 -10.58
CA LEU A 25 19.03 -0.34 -10.72
C LEU A 25 19.49 -1.46 -11.66
N GLY A 26 18.88 -2.64 -11.55
CA GLY A 26 19.16 -3.79 -12.41
C GLY A 26 18.80 -3.51 -13.87
N ALA A 27 17.65 -2.87 -14.11
CA ALA A 27 17.23 -2.43 -15.44
C ALA A 27 18.22 -1.43 -16.06
N THR A 28 18.63 -0.41 -15.31
CA THR A 28 19.61 0.58 -15.76
C THR A 28 20.97 -0.06 -16.07
N ALA A 29 21.44 -0.97 -15.20
CA ALA A 29 22.69 -1.69 -15.43
C ALA A 29 22.62 -2.57 -16.68
N PHE A 30 21.52 -3.32 -16.86
CA PHE A 30 21.29 -4.16 -18.04
C PHE A 30 21.21 -3.33 -19.32
N MET A 31 20.57 -2.15 -19.29
CA MET A 31 20.56 -1.22 -20.42
C MET A 31 21.95 -0.68 -20.73
N ALA A 32 22.69 -0.24 -19.73
CA ALA A 32 24.05 0.25 -19.92
C ALA A 32 24.96 -0.81 -20.58
N THR A 33 24.85 -2.08 -20.18
CA THR A 33 25.62 -3.17 -20.80
C THR A 33 25.22 -3.41 -22.26
N ARG A 34 23.91 -3.42 -22.56
CA ARG A 34 23.41 -3.61 -23.94
C ARG A 34 23.77 -2.47 -24.87
N TYR A 35 23.69 -1.23 -24.40
CA TYR A 35 24.14 -0.06 -25.16
C TYR A 35 25.64 -0.11 -25.44
N LYS A 36 26.45 -0.50 -24.46
CA LYS A 36 27.91 -0.62 -24.65
C LYS A 36 28.28 -1.71 -25.65
N GLU A 37 27.60 -2.86 -25.61
CA GLU A 37 27.78 -3.93 -26.60
C GLU A 37 27.44 -3.44 -28.02
N ALA A 38 26.29 -2.77 -28.19
CA ALA A 38 25.89 -2.21 -29.48
C ALA A 38 26.87 -1.15 -30.00
N ASP A 39 27.30 -0.21 -29.13
CA ASP A 39 28.27 0.84 -29.47
C ASP A 39 29.64 0.28 -29.88
N THR A 40 30.10 -0.76 -29.19
CA THR A 40 31.37 -1.43 -29.51
C THR A 40 31.29 -2.13 -30.87
N LEU A 41 30.21 -2.89 -31.12
CA LEU A 41 29.97 -3.55 -32.40
C LEU A 41 29.88 -2.53 -33.54
N TYR A 42 29.17 -1.42 -33.33
CA TYR A 42 29.01 -0.37 -34.33
C TYR A 42 30.34 0.32 -34.64
N SER A 43 31.14 0.59 -33.60
CA SER A 43 32.45 1.22 -33.73
C SER A 43 33.45 0.32 -34.46
N GLU A 44 33.50 -0.97 -34.12
CA GLU A 44 34.38 -1.95 -34.77
C GLU A 44 34.00 -2.14 -36.24
N PHE A 45 32.71 -2.30 -36.52
CA PHE A 45 32.18 -2.42 -37.87
C PHE A 45 32.48 -1.20 -38.75
N ILE A 46 32.26 0.02 -38.25
CA ILE A 46 32.57 1.23 -39.01
C ILE A 46 34.07 1.45 -39.17
N ALA A 47 34.86 1.25 -38.13
CA ALA A 47 36.28 1.58 -38.16
C ALA A 47 37.10 0.57 -38.97
N SER A 48 36.82 -0.73 -38.82
CA SER A 48 37.58 -1.79 -39.48
C SER A 48 37.11 -2.00 -40.92
N ASP A 49 35.80 -2.16 -41.15
CA ASP A 49 35.30 -2.57 -42.46
C ASP A 49 35.40 -1.44 -43.48
N ASN A 50 35.11 -0.18 -43.10
CA ASN A 50 35.31 0.95 -44.02
C ASN A 50 36.79 1.19 -44.32
N ALA A 51 37.68 0.99 -43.34
CA ALA A 51 39.11 1.09 -43.60
C ALA A 51 39.54 0.06 -44.64
N ALA A 52 39.05 -1.18 -44.54
CA ALA A 52 39.34 -2.22 -45.54
C ALA A 52 38.73 -1.93 -46.92
N LEU A 53 37.53 -1.32 -47.01
CA LEU A 53 36.99 -0.84 -48.30
C LEU A 53 37.92 0.20 -48.94
N VAL A 54 38.45 1.13 -48.15
CA VAL A 54 39.41 2.14 -48.63
C VAL A 54 40.71 1.47 -49.09
N GLU A 55 41.19 0.45 -48.36
CA GLU A 55 42.35 -0.35 -48.76
C GLU A 55 42.13 -1.06 -50.10
N LEU A 56 40.95 -1.65 -50.33
CA LEU A 56 40.62 -2.31 -51.59
C LEU A 56 40.50 -1.32 -52.76
N ALA A 57 39.91 -0.15 -52.54
CA ALA A 57 39.85 0.92 -53.54
C ALA A 57 41.25 1.44 -53.90
N ARG A 58 42.11 1.62 -52.88
CA ARG A 58 43.52 1.99 -53.08
C ARG A 58 44.31 0.89 -53.78
N ALA A 59 44.07 -0.37 -53.47
CA ALA A 59 44.66 -1.51 -54.17
C ALA A 59 44.32 -1.45 -55.67
N ASN A 60 43.05 -1.19 -56.03
CA ASN A 60 42.67 -1.00 -57.43
C ASN A 60 43.44 0.15 -58.10
N ARG A 61 43.60 1.28 -57.39
CA ARG A 61 44.40 2.41 -57.87
C ARG A 61 45.87 2.02 -58.04
N ASN A 62 46.48 1.29 -57.09
CA ASN A 62 47.86 0.83 -57.18
C ASN A 62 48.06 -0.15 -58.35
N LEU A 63 47.06 -1.00 -58.67
CA LEU A 63 47.09 -1.88 -59.83
C LEU A 63 47.21 -1.10 -61.15
N VAL A 64 46.45 -0.02 -61.30
CA VAL A 64 46.53 0.84 -62.49
C VAL A 64 47.80 1.70 -62.48
N ALA A 65 48.20 2.22 -61.31
CA ALA A 65 49.41 3.02 -61.16
C ALA A 65 50.69 2.21 -61.47
N LEU A 66 50.69 0.91 -61.16
CA LEU A 66 51.74 -0.02 -61.56
C LEU A 66 51.89 -0.06 -63.08
N ALA A 67 50.79 -0.20 -63.83
CA ALA A 67 50.84 -0.16 -65.29
C ALA A 67 51.36 1.17 -65.81
N TYR A 68 50.86 2.28 -65.26
CA TYR A 68 51.28 3.62 -65.62
C TYR A 68 52.79 3.84 -65.42
N GLY A 69 53.34 3.42 -64.27
CA GLY A 69 54.77 3.49 -64.01
C GLY A 69 55.60 2.66 -65.01
N ALA A 70 55.11 1.47 -65.38
CA ALA A 70 55.77 0.64 -66.39
C ALA A 70 55.75 1.29 -67.79
N TYR A 71 54.63 1.92 -68.17
CA TYR A 71 54.53 2.73 -69.39
C TYR A 71 55.47 3.94 -69.38
N GLN A 72 55.62 4.62 -68.24
CA GLN A 72 56.57 5.72 -68.09
C GLN A 72 58.02 5.25 -68.26
N VAL A 73 58.38 4.11 -67.68
CA VAL A 73 59.73 3.52 -67.87
C VAL A 73 60.00 3.20 -69.34
N MET A 74 59.01 2.71 -70.07
CA MET A 74 59.14 2.46 -71.51
C MET A 74 59.24 3.76 -72.33
N ALA A 75 58.52 4.81 -71.93
CA ALA A 75 58.39 6.04 -72.72
C ALA A 75 59.50 7.07 -72.47
N TYR A 76 60.09 7.08 -71.28
CA TYR A 76 61.13 8.04 -70.92
C TYR A 76 62.49 7.67 -71.51
N ASP A 77 63.33 8.68 -71.71
CA ASP A 77 64.71 8.48 -72.15
C ASP A 77 65.49 7.67 -71.08
N ALA A 78 66.17 6.61 -71.52
CA ALA A 78 66.95 5.73 -70.65
C ALA A 78 68.08 6.45 -69.88
N ASN A 79 68.53 7.62 -70.35
CA ASN A 79 69.56 8.42 -69.71
C ASN A 79 69.01 9.55 -68.81
N ALA A 80 67.69 9.77 -68.84
CA ALA A 80 67.04 10.81 -68.06
C ALA A 80 66.86 10.38 -66.59
N ALA A 81 66.94 11.31 -65.64
CA ALA A 81 66.79 10.98 -64.22
C ALA A 81 65.37 10.51 -63.87
N GLU A 82 64.39 10.98 -64.63
CA GLU A 82 62.96 10.73 -64.51
C GLU A 82 62.60 9.25 -64.66
N ILE A 83 63.38 8.46 -65.42
CA ILE A 83 63.12 7.02 -65.58
C ILE A 83 63.28 6.26 -64.24
N ASN A 84 64.23 6.68 -63.40
CA ASN A 84 64.44 6.08 -62.09
C ASN A 84 63.31 6.43 -61.13
N VAL A 85 62.74 7.64 -61.23
CA VAL A 85 61.55 8.05 -60.48
C VAL A 85 60.35 7.20 -60.88
N ALA A 86 60.12 7.01 -62.19
CA ALA A 86 59.06 6.15 -62.71
C ALA A 86 59.22 4.69 -62.26
N ARG A 87 60.44 4.16 -62.33
CA ARG A 87 60.77 2.81 -61.86
C ARG A 87 60.51 2.65 -60.36
N GLN A 88 60.86 3.65 -59.55
CA GLN A 88 60.60 3.60 -58.11
C GLN A 88 59.10 3.64 -57.82
N ALA A 89 58.34 4.52 -58.48
CA ALA A 89 56.88 4.57 -58.35
C ALA A 89 56.20 3.25 -58.75
N TYR A 90 56.74 2.56 -59.77
CA TYR A 90 56.32 1.21 -60.15
C TYR A 90 56.56 0.19 -59.03
N ILE A 91 57.77 0.17 -58.44
CA ILE A 91 58.13 -0.74 -57.35
C ILE A 91 57.23 -0.51 -56.14
N ASP A 92 57.00 0.75 -55.76
CA ASP A 92 56.15 1.10 -54.64
C ASP A 92 54.69 0.72 -54.89
N SER A 93 54.16 0.99 -56.09
CA SER A 93 52.79 0.58 -56.46
C SER A 93 52.61 -0.93 -56.40
N LYS A 94 53.61 -1.72 -56.85
CA LYS A 94 53.60 -3.18 -56.76
C LYS A 94 53.57 -3.68 -55.33
N ARG A 95 54.44 -3.14 -54.46
CA ARG A 95 54.51 -3.51 -53.05
C ARG A 95 53.20 -3.18 -52.33
N GLU A 96 52.73 -1.95 -52.48
CA GLU A 96 51.51 -1.48 -51.82
C GLU A 96 50.29 -2.27 -52.29
N LEU A 97 50.15 -2.56 -53.59
CA LEU A 97 49.05 -3.38 -54.11
C LEU A 97 48.89 -4.69 -53.32
N LEU A 98 49.98 -5.45 -53.15
CA LEU A 98 49.94 -6.74 -52.47
C LEU A 98 49.71 -6.59 -50.96
N GLU A 99 50.32 -5.59 -50.33
CA GLU A 99 50.14 -5.28 -48.90
C GLU A 99 48.68 -4.94 -48.60
N ARG A 100 48.07 -4.07 -49.41
CA ARG A 100 46.67 -3.66 -49.24
C ARG A 100 45.70 -4.82 -49.42
N LEU A 101 45.90 -5.68 -50.42
CA LEU A 101 45.09 -6.88 -50.59
C LEU A 101 45.23 -7.82 -49.37
N GLY A 102 46.43 -7.96 -48.79
CA GLY A 102 46.63 -8.70 -47.54
C GLY A 102 45.88 -8.12 -46.34
N ASN A 103 45.83 -6.80 -46.22
CA ASN A 103 45.07 -6.12 -45.17
C ASN A 103 43.56 -6.36 -45.33
N VAL A 104 43.03 -6.27 -46.56
CA VAL A 104 41.62 -6.56 -46.87
C VAL A 104 41.24 -7.98 -46.48
N LYS A 105 42.11 -8.96 -46.78
CA LYS A 105 41.90 -10.37 -46.40
C LYS A 105 41.76 -10.57 -44.88
N THR A 106 42.50 -9.79 -44.10
CA THR A 106 42.50 -9.90 -42.63
C THR A 106 41.19 -9.40 -42.03
N VAL A 107 40.59 -8.37 -42.63
CA VAL A 107 39.32 -7.78 -42.16
C VAL A 107 38.11 -8.57 -42.66
N PHE A 108 38.15 -9.08 -43.90
CA PHE A 108 37.06 -9.86 -44.52
C PHE A 108 37.48 -11.33 -44.71
N PRO A 109 37.60 -12.13 -43.64
CA PRO A 109 38.03 -13.52 -43.74
C PRO A 109 37.10 -14.37 -44.62
N GLU A 110 35.81 -14.06 -44.67
CA GLU A 110 34.81 -14.70 -45.53
C GLU A 110 35.09 -14.50 -47.03
N GLU A 111 35.79 -13.43 -47.41
CA GLU A 111 36.21 -13.18 -48.79
C GLU A 111 37.67 -13.62 -49.07
N SER A 112 38.32 -14.33 -48.15
CA SER A 112 39.73 -14.73 -48.27
C SER A 112 40.05 -15.41 -49.61
N ALA A 113 39.18 -16.29 -50.10
CA ALA A 113 39.40 -17.00 -51.37
C ALA A 113 39.35 -16.06 -52.59
N ALA A 114 38.46 -15.06 -52.57
CA ALA A 114 38.38 -14.05 -53.61
C ALA A 114 39.62 -13.15 -53.58
N VAL A 115 40.06 -12.74 -52.38
CA VAL A 115 41.25 -11.92 -52.21
C VAL A 115 42.53 -12.68 -52.58
N ASP A 116 42.63 -13.97 -52.26
CA ASP A 116 43.76 -14.83 -52.68
C ASP A 116 43.84 -14.94 -54.21
N THR A 117 42.69 -15.03 -54.87
CA THR A 117 42.61 -15.00 -56.34
C THR A 117 43.11 -13.68 -56.89
N LEU A 118 42.72 -12.55 -56.29
CA LEU A 118 43.20 -11.21 -56.68
C LEU A 118 44.70 -11.03 -56.44
N ILE A 119 45.24 -11.56 -55.34
CA ILE A 119 46.67 -11.57 -55.05
C ILE A 119 47.43 -12.34 -56.13
N ALA A 120 46.97 -13.56 -56.47
CA ALA A 120 47.60 -14.38 -57.51
C ALA A 120 47.55 -13.70 -58.90
N GLN A 121 46.41 -13.09 -59.26
CA GLN A 121 46.28 -12.33 -60.50
C GLN A 121 47.20 -11.10 -60.52
N SER A 122 47.28 -10.37 -59.41
CA SER A 122 48.16 -9.21 -59.26
C SER A 122 49.64 -9.58 -59.35
N GLN A 123 50.03 -10.74 -58.79
CA GLN A 123 51.39 -11.28 -58.94
C GLN A 123 51.69 -11.67 -60.39
N SER A 124 50.75 -12.29 -61.09
CA SER A 124 50.91 -12.61 -62.52
C SER A 124 51.06 -11.34 -63.37
N ILE A 125 50.28 -10.29 -63.10
CA ILE A 125 50.40 -8.99 -63.76
C ILE A 125 51.79 -8.39 -63.48
N ALA A 126 52.21 -8.41 -62.20
CA ALA A 126 53.50 -7.92 -61.79
C ALA A 126 54.67 -8.61 -62.50
N GLN A 127 54.58 -9.92 -62.77
CA GLN A 127 55.61 -10.64 -63.54
C GLN A 127 55.71 -10.14 -64.98
N ILE A 128 54.57 -9.90 -65.64
CA ILE A 128 54.54 -9.38 -67.02
C ILE A 128 55.11 -7.96 -67.05
N THR A 129 54.69 -7.11 -66.12
CA THR A 129 55.14 -5.71 -66.07
C THR A 129 56.58 -5.58 -65.57
N ASP A 130 57.07 -6.49 -64.72
CA ASP A 130 58.49 -6.55 -64.34
C ASP A 130 59.35 -6.79 -65.59
N LYS A 131 58.89 -7.67 -66.49
CA LYS A 131 59.58 -7.89 -67.76
C LYS A 131 59.52 -6.67 -68.67
N ALA A 132 58.39 -5.98 -68.73
CA ALA A 132 58.25 -4.74 -69.49
C ALA A 132 59.19 -3.63 -68.99
N VAL A 133 59.28 -3.45 -67.67
CA VAL A 133 60.17 -2.48 -67.02
C VAL A 133 61.64 -2.83 -67.29
N GLU A 134 62.03 -4.10 -67.19
CA GLU A 134 63.38 -4.56 -67.52
C GLU A 134 63.75 -4.22 -68.97
N LEU A 135 62.84 -4.48 -69.92
CA LEU A 135 63.03 -4.16 -71.34
C LEU A 135 63.09 -2.65 -71.60
N GLY A 136 62.24 -1.85 -70.94
CA GLY A 136 62.27 -0.38 -71.04
C GLY A 136 63.58 0.22 -70.52
N MET A 137 64.06 -0.26 -69.37
CA MET A 137 65.38 0.13 -68.84
C MET A 137 66.54 -0.26 -69.78
N ALA A 138 66.37 -1.31 -70.59
CA ALA A 138 67.32 -1.73 -71.60
C ALA A 138 67.12 -1.05 -72.98
N ASN A 139 66.25 -0.04 -73.06
CA ASN A 139 65.86 0.67 -74.29
C ASN A 139 65.26 -0.23 -75.38
N ARG A 140 64.69 -1.39 -75.00
CA ARG A 140 64.00 -2.36 -75.87
C ARG A 140 62.50 -2.09 -75.90
N ASN A 141 62.13 -0.86 -76.26
CA ASN A 141 60.78 -0.34 -76.05
C ASN A 141 59.70 -1.06 -76.87
N ALA A 142 60.03 -1.54 -78.08
CA ALA A 142 59.08 -2.32 -78.88
C ALA A 142 58.68 -3.64 -78.21
N GLU A 143 59.62 -4.32 -77.57
CA GLU A 143 59.36 -5.57 -76.83
C GLU A 143 58.67 -5.29 -75.49
N SER A 144 59.04 -4.19 -74.84
CA SER A 144 58.33 -3.70 -73.63
C SER A 144 56.86 -3.44 -73.92
N ALA A 145 56.54 -2.76 -75.04
CA ALA A 145 55.17 -2.47 -75.45
C ALA A 145 54.32 -3.73 -75.65
N VAL A 146 54.91 -4.81 -76.20
CA VAL A 146 54.22 -6.10 -76.35
C VAL A 146 53.87 -6.70 -74.98
N GLN A 147 54.77 -6.63 -74.00
CA GLN A 147 54.47 -7.10 -72.65
C GLN A 147 53.39 -6.25 -71.98
N LEU A 148 53.44 -4.92 -72.13
CA LEU A 148 52.42 -4.03 -71.56
C LEU A 148 51.04 -4.27 -72.16
N ALA A 149 50.94 -4.50 -73.47
CA ALA A 149 49.68 -4.85 -74.11
C ALA A 149 49.05 -6.15 -73.54
N HIS A 150 49.87 -7.15 -73.20
CA HIS A 150 49.39 -8.35 -72.51
C HIS A 150 48.96 -8.07 -71.07
N ALA A 151 49.68 -7.19 -70.37
CA ALA A 151 49.33 -6.78 -69.01
C ALA A 151 47.99 -6.02 -68.99
N ASP A 152 47.72 -5.15 -69.97
CA ASP A 152 46.53 -4.30 -70.01
C ASP A 152 45.22 -5.09 -69.93
N VAL A 153 45.12 -6.19 -70.69
CA VAL A 153 43.93 -7.06 -70.67
C VAL A 153 43.73 -7.67 -69.27
N SER A 154 44.82 -8.11 -68.65
CA SER A 154 44.80 -8.70 -67.30
C SER A 154 44.47 -7.67 -66.23
N ILE A 155 44.99 -6.45 -66.37
CA ILE A 155 44.71 -5.31 -65.49
C ILE A 155 43.25 -4.90 -65.59
N GLN A 156 42.70 -4.74 -66.80
CA GLN A 156 41.28 -4.41 -66.98
C GLN A 156 40.36 -5.45 -66.35
N ARG A 157 40.65 -6.74 -66.58
CA ARG A 157 39.89 -7.84 -65.98
C ARG A 157 39.99 -7.85 -64.46
N THR A 158 41.19 -7.73 -63.91
CA THR A 158 41.42 -7.76 -62.46
C THR A 158 40.82 -6.53 -61.79
N SER A 159 40.93 -5.35 -62.40
CA SER A 159 40.30 -4.12 -61.93
C SER A 159 38.78 -4.25 -61.86
N ALA A 160 38.15 -4.85 -62.87
CA ALA A 160 36.71 -5.14 -62.84
C ALA A 160 36.32 -6.09 -61.69
N ILE A 161 37.14 -7.10 -61.38
CA ILE A 161 36.91 -8.01 -60.24
C ILE A 161 37.08 -7.26 -58.92
N ILE A 162 38.11 -6.41 -58.78
CA ILE A 162 38.31 -5.60 -57.58
C ILE A 162 37.13 -4.65 -57.37
N THR A 163 36.65 -3.96 -58.41
CA THR A 163 35.47 -3.09 -58.33
C THR A 163 34.22 -3.88 -57.93
N ALA A 164 33.99 -5.06 -58.52
CA ALA A 164 32.84 -5.89 -58.15
C ALA A 164 32.91 -6.36 -56.68
N LEU A 165 34.10 -6.71 -56.19
CA LEU A 165 34.31 -7.05 -54.78
C LEU A 165 34.09 -5.83 -53.87
N LEU A 166 34.60 -4.67 -54.25
CA LEU A 166 34.41 -3.41 -53.53
C LEU A 166 32.92 -3.06 -53.40
N ASP A 167 32.15 -3.17 -54.50
CA ASP A 167 30.71 -2.92 -54.49
C ASP A 167 29.95 -3.94 -53.63
N LYS A 168 30.37 -5.22 -53.66
CA LYS A 168 29.81 -6.28 -52.82
C LYS A 168 30.04 -5.97 -51.34
N LEU A 169 31.28 -5.69 -50.96
CA LEU A 169 31.66 -5.39 -49.58
C LEU A 169 31.00 -4.10 -49.10
N ALA A 170 30.97 -3.04 -49.92
CA ALA A 170 30.31 -1.78 -49.57
C ALA A 170 28.80 -1.96 -49.31
N LYS A 171 28.12 -2.78 -50.12
CA LYS A 171 26.71 -3.15 -49.86
C LYS A 171 26.56 -3.98 -48.59
N GLY A 172 27.50 -4.89 -48.32
CA GLY A 172 27.54 -5.66 -47.07
C GLY A 172 27.67 -4.76 -45.85
N VAL A 173 28.60 -3.80 -45.89
CA VAL A 173 28.81 -2.82 -44.82
C VAL A 173 27.57 -1.95 -44.63
N ALA A 174 26.98 -1.40 -45.70
CA ALA A 174 25.75 -0.61 -45.58
C ALA A 174 24.60 -1.43 -44.98
N LYS A 175 24.40 -2.65 -45.46
CA LYS A 175 23.36 -3.55 -44.94
C LYS A 175 23.59 -3.92 -43.47
N GLY A 176 24.82 -4.25 -43.08
CA GLY A 176 25.14 -4.57 -41.69
C GLY A 176 24.93 -3.37 -40.76
N SER A 177 25.20 -2.16 -41.23
CA SER A 177 24.90 -0.92 -40.49
C SER A 177 23.39 -0.76 -40.26
N ASP A 178 22.58 -0.98 -41.29
CA ASP A 178 21.11 -0.91 -41.22
C ASP A 178 20.56 -2.00 -40.28
N ASP A 179 20.99 -3.25 -40.46
CA ASP A 179 20.58 -4.39 -39.63
C ASP A 179 20.94 -4.18 -38.15
N LEU A 180 22.13 -3.62 -37.85
CA LEU A 180 22.57 -3.30 -36.50
C LEU A 180 21.77 -2.14 -35.87
N SER A 181 21.39 -1.15 -36.68
CA SER A 181 20.52 -0.04 -36.26
C SER A 181 19.12 -0.54 -35.90
N ASP A 182 18.53 -1.39 -36.75
CA ASP A 182 17.23 -2.03 -36.52
C ASP A 182 17.27 -2.94 -35.28
N GLN A 183 18.33 -3.73 -35.12
CA GLN A 183 18.52 -4.56 -33.94
C GLN A 183 18.66 -3.72 -32.67
N THR A 184 19.38 -2.60 -32.73
CA THR A 184 19.53 -1.67 -31.61
C THR A 184 18.18 -1.06 -31.23
N ASN A 185 17.42 -0.54 -32.20
CA ASN A 185 16.09 0.02 -31.95
C ASN A 185 15.11 -1.01 -31.38
N SER A 186 15.09 -2.23 -31.92
CA SER A 186 14.27 -3.33 -31.41
C SER A 186 14.67 -3.71 -29.98
N THR A 187 15.98 -3.77 -29.69
CA THR A 187 16.50 -4.05 -28.35
C THR A 187 16.10 -2.96 -27.35
N ILE A 188 16.17 -1.69 -27.75
CA ILE A 188 15.72 -0.55 -26.93
C ILE A 188 14.23 -0.67 -26.63
N LEU A 189 13.39 -0.87 -27.65
CA LEU A 189 11.93 -0.92 -27.49
C LEU A 189 11.50 -2.11 -26.63
N THR A 190 12.00 -3.31 -26.92
CA THR A 190 11.70 -4.53 -26.13
C THR A 190 12.15 -4.37 -24.69
N SER A 191 13.31 -3.76 -24.45
CA SER A 191 13.81 -3.51 -23.10
C SER A 191 12.97 -2.50 -22.33
N LEU A 192 12.56 -1.39 -22.96
CA LEU A 192 11.65 -0.42 -22.36
C LEU A 192 10.31 -1.07 -21.99
N VAL A 193 9.77 -1.93 -22.86
CA VAL A 193 8.54 -2.67 -22.57
C VAL A 193 8.72 -3.61 -21.39
N VAL A 194 9.80 -4.39 -21.34
CA VAL A 194 10.07 -5.33 -20.22
C VAL A 194 10.25 -4.58 -18.90
N VAL A 195 11.00 -3.48 -18.91
CA VAL A 195 11.19 -2.62 -17.72
C VAL A 195 9.86 -2.00 -17.30
N GLY A 196 9.09 -1.47 -18.26
CA GLY A 196 7.77 -0.88 -18.01
C GLY A 196 6.79 -1.88 -17.40
N ILE A 197 6.72 -3.10 -17.93
CA ILE A 197 5.90 -4.19 -17.38
C ILE A 197 6.36 -4.56 -15.96
N SER A 198 7.67 -4.65 -15.73
CA SER A 198 8.24 -4.99 -14.42
C SER A 198 7.89 -3.93 -13.37
N PHE A 199 7.98 -2.64 -13.72
CA PHE A 199 7.55 -1.54 -12.86
C PHE A 199 6.04 -1.56 -12.62
N ALA A 200 5.23 -1.74 -13.67
CA ALA A 200 3.78 -1.81 -13.54
C ALA A 200 3.35 -2.95 -12.62
N ALA A 201 3.93 -4.14 -12.78
CA ALA A 201 3.69 -5.29 -11.90
C ALA A 201 4.12 -5.01 -10.46
N GLY A 202 5.28 -4.37 -10.26
CA GLY A 202 5.75 -3.94 -8.94
C GLY A 202 4.81 -2.95 -8.26
N ILE A 203 4.30 -1.95 -9.01
CA ILE A 203 3.33 -0.97 -8.51
C ILE A 203 2.01 -1.64 -8.14
N ILE A 204 1.48 -2.52 -9.00
CA ILE A 204 0.23 -3.25 -8.74
C ILE A 204 0.37 -4.10 -7.47
N LEU A 205 1.49 -4.82 -7.33
CA LEU A 205 1.76 -5.60 -6.13
C LEU A 205 1.89 -4.72 -4.89
N ALA A 206 2.57 -3.57 -5.00
CA ALA A 206 2.69 -2.62 -3.91
C ALA A 206 1.35 -2.05 -3.47
N LEU A 207 0.49 -1.65 -4.41
CA LEU A 207 -0.87 -1.19 -4.13
C LEU A 207 -1.72 -2.30 -3.49
N PHE A 208 -1.59 -3.55 -3.94
CA PHE A 208 -2.28 -4.69 -3.36
C PHE A 208 -1.87 -4.96 -1.92
N VAL A 209 -0.56 -4.96 -1.63
CA VAL A 209 -0.03 -5.18 -0.28
C VAL A 209 -0.34 -3.99 0.64
N ALA A 210 -0.24 -2.75 0.16
CA ALA A 210 -0.57 -1.57 0.94
C ALA A 210 -2.06 -1.52 1.28
N SER A 211 -2.94 -1.75 0.30
CA SER A 211 -4.39 -1.75 0.51
C SER A 211 -4.82 -2.82 1.50
N ARG A 212 -4.46 -4.09 1.29
CA ARG A 212 -4.87 -5.18 2.18
C ARG A 212 -4.10 -5.25 3.50
N GLY A 213 -2.83 -4.85 3.49
CA GLY A 213 -1.95 -4.98 4.65
C GLY A 213 -2.03 -3.82 5.65
N ILE A 214 -2.39 -2.62 5.18
CA ILE A 214 -2.36 -1.37 5.96
C ILE A 214 -3.68 -0.62 5.85
N THR A 215 -4.07 -0.18 4.64
CA THR A 215 -5.19 0.77 4.46
C THR A 215 -6.54 0.19 4.89
N THR A 216 -6.90 -1.01 4.42
CA THR A 216 -8.19 -1.64 4.74
C THR A 216 -8.31 -1.98 6.24
N PRO A 217 -7.32 -2.60 6.91
CA PRO A 217 -7.39 -2.84 8.36
C PRO A 217 -7.55 -1.57 9.19
N ILE A 218 -6.82 -0.49 8.86
CA ILE A 218 -6.94 0.80 9.56
C ILE A 218 -8.34 1.40 9.33
N ALA A 219 -8.87 1.34 8.10
CA ALA A 219 -10.21 1.81 7.81
C ALA A 219 -11.29 1.06 8.60
N ARG A 220 -11.16 -0.27 8.74
CA ARG A 220 -12.08 -1.09 9.56
C ARG A 220 -12.01 -0.73 11.04
N LEU A 221 -10.81 -0.58 11.61
CA LEU A 221 -10.66 -0.15 13.01
C LEU A 221 -11.26 1.24 13.24
N ARG A 222 -11.07 2.17 12.30
CA ARG A 222 -11.73 3.48 12.34
C ARG A 222 -13.26 3.34 12.36
N GLU A 223 -13.82 2.53 11.48
CA GLU A 223 -15.27 2.31 11.43
C GLU A 223 -15.81 1.68 12.72
N ARG A 224 -15.10 0.69 13.30
CA ARG A 224 -15.47 0.10 14.59
C ARG A 224 -15.38 1.10 15.74
N MET A 225 -14.41 2.01 15.72
CA MET A 225 -14.31 3.07 16.72
C MET A 225 -15.50 4.03 16.64
N VAL A 226 -15.94 4.37 15.42
CA VAL A 226 -17.13 5.21 15.20
C VAL A 226 -18.41 4.50 15.67
N SER A 227 -18.58 3.20 15.36
CA SER A 227 -19.76 2.45 15.80
C SER A 227 -19.83 2.32 17.32
N LEU A 228 -18.68 2.09 17.96
CA LEU A 228 -18.58 2.00 19.42
C LEU A 228 -18.93 3.33 20.09
N ALA A 229 -18.47 4.45 19.52
CA ALA A 229 -18.85 5.78 19.99
C ALA A 229 -20.37 6.05 19.83
N GLY A 230 -21.02 5.39 18.86
CA GLY A 230 -22.47 5.38 18.68
C GLY A 230 -23.24 4.41 19.60
N GLY A 231 -22.55 3.67 20.48
CA GLY A 231 -23.16 2.74 21.44
C GLY A 231 -23.28 1.29 20.97
N ASP A 232 -22.83 0.95 19.76
CA ASP A 232 -22.79 -0.45 19.29
C ASP A 232 -21.61 -1.20 19.94
N THR A 233 -21.91 -1.95 21.00
CA THR A 233 -20.95 -2.81 21.73
C THR A 233 -21.05 -4.29 21.36
N ALA A 234 -22.03 -4.69 20.53
CA ALA A 234 -22.35 -6.09 20.29
C ALA A 234 -21.32 -6.76 19.38
N ALA A 235 -20.94 -6.10 18.28
CA ALA A 235 -20.01 -6.67 17.31
C ALA A 235 -18.55 -6.68 17.80
N GLU A 236 -17.81 -7.70 17.38
CA GLU A 236 -16.40 -7.90 17.75
C GLU A 236 -15.45 -6.93 17.04
N ILE A 237 -14.20 -6.87 17.52
CA ILE A 237 -13.13 -6.09 16.92
C ILE A 237 -12.23 -7.04 16.10
N ASP A 238 -12.24 -6.89 14.78
CA ASP A 238 -11.38 -7.66 13.87
C ASP A 238 -9.89 -7.37 14.12
N GLY A 239 -9.04 -8.39 13.94
CA GLY A 239 -7.58 -8.23 13.84
C GLY A 239 -6.82 -8.21 15.17
N MET A 240 -7.43 -8.65 16.27
CA MET A 240 -6.76 -8.80 17.57
C MET A 240 -5.64 -9.85 17.57
N ASP A 241 -5.64 -10.78 16.62
CA ASP A 241 -4.64 -11.83 16.44
C ASP A 241 -3.34 -11.33 15.76
N ARG A 242 -3.36 -10.11 15.22
CA ARG A 242 -2.23 -9.52 14.51
C ARG A 242 -1.12 -9.11 15.49
N LYS A 243 0.13 -9.35 15.09
CA LYS A 243 1.33 -9.00 15.88
C LYS A 243 1.99 -7.67 15.47
N ASP A 244 1.35 -6.91 14.59
CA ASP A 244 1.83 -5.61 14.09
C ASP A 244 1.20 -4.42 14.85
N GLU A 245 1.55 -3.20 14.45
CA GLU A 245 1.02 -1.98 15.07
C GLU A 245 -0.50 -1.87 14.93
N VAL A 246 -1.08 -2.42 13.85
CA VAL A 246 -2.53 -2.46 13.64
C VAL A 246 -3.19 -3.39 14.66
N GLY A 247 -2.57 -4.55 14.96
CA GLY A 247 -3.03 -5.43 16.03
C GLY A 247 -3.01 -4.76 17.41
N GLN A 248 -1.96 -4.00 17.72
CA GLN A 248 -1.88 -3.23 18.96
C GLN A 248 -3.02 -2.19 19.06
N MET A 249 -3.38 -1.55 17.95
CA MET A 249 -4.55 -0.67 17.90
C MET A 249 -5.86 -1.43 18.11
N ALA A 250 -6.02 -2.62 17.52
CA ALA A 250 -7.21 -3.45 17.71
C ALA A 250 -7.41 -3.83 19.19
N VAL A 251 -6.33 -4.22 19.88
CA VAL A 251 -6.34 -4.51 21.33
C VAL A 251 -6.75 -3.27 22.14
N ALA A 252 -6.25 -2.09 21.78
CA ALA A 252 -6.66 -0.85 22.45
C ALA A 252 -8.16 -0.54 22.26
N VAL A 253 -8.71 -0.74 21.05
CA VAL A 253 -10.14 -0.58 20.78
C VAL A 253 -10.99 -1.59 21.56
N GLN A 254 -10.49 -2.82 21.76
CA GLN A 254 -11.16 -3.82 22.58
C GLN A 254 -11.29 -3.37 24.05
N VAL A 255 -10.26 -2.76 24.63
CA VAL A 255 -10.35 -2.19 26.00
C VAL A 255 -11.42 -1.09 26.08
N PHE A 256 -11.52 -0.24 25.06
CA PHE A 256 -12.61 0.76 24.99
C PHE A 256 -14.00 0.11 24.91
N ARG A 257 -14.14 -0.99 24.16
CA ARG A 257 -15.40 -1.74 24.06
C ARG A 257 -15.79 -2.33 25.42
N GLU A 258 -14.85 -2.98 26.11
CA GLU A 258 -15.08 -3.53 27.44
C GLU A 258 -15.50 -2.44 28.44
N SER A 259 -14.86 -1.27 28.37
CA SER A 259 -15.18 -0.12 29.21
C SER A 259 -16.59 0.43 28.92
N ALA A 260 -17.00 0.44 27.64
CA ALA A 260 -18.35 0.85 27.24
C ALA A 260 -19.42 -0.16 27.70
N ILE A 261 -19.16 -1.47 27.59
CA ILE A 261 -20.05 -2.53 28.10
C ILE A 261 -20.22 -2.41 29.61
N GLU A 262 -19.12 -2.25 30.35
CA GLU A 262 -19.15 -2.13 31.79
C GLU A 262 -19.90 -0.87 32.23
N ARG A 263 -19.72 0.25 31.53
CA ARG A 263 -20.49 1.47 31.78
C ARG A 263 -21.99 1.25 31.59
N ILE A 264 -22.42 0.60 30.50
CA ILE A 264 -23.83 0.28 30.26
C ILE A 264 -24.38 -0.62 31.38
N ARG A 265 -23.60 -1.61 31.81
CA ARG A 265 -23.97 -2.50 32.91
C ARG A 265 -24.17 -1.74 34.22
N LEU A 266 -23.24 -0.85 34.58
CA LEU A 266 -23.32 -0.02 35.78
C LEU A 266 -24.49 0.96 35.72
N GLU A 267 -24.78 1.54 34.55
CA GLU A 267 -25.96 2.41 34.35
C GLU A 267 -27.27 1.61 34.55
N GLN A 268 -27.35 0.39 34.00
CA GLN A 268 -28.50 -0.50 34.22
C GLN A 268 -28.67 -0.92 35.68
N GLU A 269 -27.58 -1.24 36.38
CA GLU A 269 -27.62 -1.60 37.80
C GLU A 269 -28.03 -0.41 38.68
N THR A 270 -27.54 0.80 38.34
CA THR A 270 -27.92 2.04 39.04
C THR A 270 -29.40 2.36 38.83
N GLU A 271 -29.91 2.22 37.62
CA GLU A 271 -31.32 2.47 37.31
C GLU A 271 -32.22 1.41 37.98
N ALA A 272 -31.82 0.14 37.99
CA ALA A 272 -32.51 -0.93 38.70
C ALA A 272 -32.57 -0.63 40.21
N ASN A 273 -31.45 -0.27 40.83
CA ASN A 273 -31.41 0.11 42.24
C ASN A 273 -32.25 1.35 42.54
N ARG A 274 -32.25 2.35 41.65
CA ARG A 274 -33.10 3.53 41.78
C ARG A 274 -34.57 3.17 41.74
N SER A 275 -34.97 2.30 40.81
CA SER A 275 -36.36 1.83 40.69
C SER A 275 -36.81 1.06 41.94
N LEU A 276 -35.96 0.19 42.50
CA LEU A 276 -36.23 -0.51 43.76
C LEU A 276 -36.36 0.47 44.92
N SER A 277 -35.44 1.43 45.03
CA SER A 277 -35.47 2.46 46.08
C SER A 277 -36.72 3.33 46.00
N GLU A 278 -37.18 3.66 44.79
CA GLU A 278 -38.40 4.43 44.57
C GLU A 278 -39.66 3.61 44.93
N MET A 279 -39.71 2.33 44.57
CA MET A 279 -40.79 1.42 44.99
C MET A 279 -40.86 1.30 46.53
N GLU A 280 -39.72 1.10 47.20
CA GLU A 280 -39.65 1.07 48.67
C GLU A 280 -40.05 2.40 49.31
N ARG A 281 -39.74 3.54 48.67
CA ARG A 281 -40.17 4.86 49.16
C ARG A 281 -41.69 5.00 49.07
N ILE A 282 -42.28 4.62 47.94
CA ILE A 282 -43.73 4.67 47.73
C ILE A 282 -44.43 3.76 48.74
N GLU A 283 -43.93 2.55 48.97
CA GLU A 283 -44.52 1.61 49.94
C GLU A 283 -44.46 2.17 51.37
N ARG A 284 -43.32 2.76 51.76
CA ARG A 284 -43.20 3.42 53.07
C ARG A 284 -44.11 4.64 53.22
N GLU A 285 -44.28 5.44 52.17
CA GLU A 285 -45.20 6.58 52.18
C GLU A 285 -46.66 6.11 52.31
N GLN A 286 -47.05 5.06 51.58
CA GLN A 286 -48.39 4.46 51.70
C GLN A 286 -48.65 3.89 53.09
N GLN A 287 -47.67 3.20 53.67
CA GLN A 287 -47.78 2.65 55.03
C GLN A 287 -47.97 3.76 56.06
N LYS A 288 -47.15 4.83 56.00
CA LYS A 288 -47.29 6.00 56.88
C LYS A 288 -48.63 6.72 56.70
N ALA A 289 -49.14 6.83 55.48
CA ALA A 289 -50.43 7.46 55.21
C ALA A 289 -51.58 6.66 55.83
N ARG A 290 -51.53 5.32 55.77
CA ARG A 290 -52.50 4.43 56.44
C ARG A 290 -52.44 4.59 57.96
N GLU A 291 -51.24 4.53 58.54
CA GLU A 291 -51.05 4.72 59.99
C GLU A 291 -51.55 6.09 60.46
N ALA A 292 -51.29 7.16 59.72
CA ALA A 292 -51.78 8.50 60.04
C ALA A 292 -53.32 8.59 59.95
N ALA A 293 -53.94 7.92 58.97
CA ALA A 293 -55.39 7.84 58.87
C ALA A 293 -56.01 7.09 60.06
N ASP A 294 -55.39 5.99 60.49
CA ASP A 294 -55.82 5.21 61.65
C ASP A 294 -55.71 6.00 62.96
N VAL A 295 -54.61 6.76 63.15
CA VAL A 295 -54.44 7.67 64.30
C VAL A 295 -55.49 8.77 64.28
N LYS A 296 -55.71 9.43 63.14
CA LYS A 296 -56.71 10.50 63.02
C LYS A 296 -58.11 9.95 63.35
N PHE A 297 -58.45 8.78 62.83
CA PHE A 297 -59.72 8.11 63.13
C PHE A 297 -59.91 7.87 64.63
N ALA A 298 -58.88 7.37 65.33
CA ALA A 298 -58.95 7.17 66.78
C ALA A 298 -59.12 8.50 67.54
N VAL A 299 -58.37 9.54 67.16
CA VAL A 299 -58.45 10.88 67.77
C VAL A 299 -59.82 11.52 67.57
N ASP A 300 -60.38 11.47 66.35
CA ASP A 300 -61.69 12.06 66.04
C ASP A 300 -62.82 11.36 66.84
N ASN A 301 -62.75 10.03 66.99
CA ASN A 301 -63.70 9.27 67.81
C ASN A 301 -63.54 9.56 69.31
N LEU A 302 -62.31 9.70 69.81
CA LEU A 302 -62.04 10.09 71.20
C LEU A 302 -62.51 11.51 71.49
N ALA A 303 -62.27 12.46 70.58
CA ALA A 303 -62.74 13.84 70.70
C ALA A 303 -64.28 13.89 70.75
N THR A 304 -64.93 13.12 69.89
CA THR A 304 -66.39 12.96 69.91
C THR A 304 -66.87 12.39 71.24
N GLY A 305 -66.22 11.33 71.75
CA GLY A 305 -66.54 10.73 73.05
C GLY A 305 -66.36 11.71 74.22
N LEU A 306 -65.25 12.45 74.26
CA LEU A 306 -64.97 13.46 75.28
C LEU A 306 -65.95 14.63 75.22
N SER A 307 -66.35 15.07 74.02
CA SER A 307 -67.38 16.11 73.85
C SER A 307 -68.71 15.66 74.43
N LYS A 308 -69.15 14.43 74.10
CA LYS A 308 -70.38 13.84 74.67
C LYS A 308 -70.33 13.75 76.19
N LEU A 309 -69.17 13.37 76.74
CA LEU A 309 -68.95 13.32 78.18
C LEU A 309 -69.03 14.72 78.82
N SER A 310 -68.45 15.74 78.17
CA SER A 310 -68.49 17.13 78.63
C SER A 310 -69.90 17.73 78.58
N ASP A 311 -70.72 17.32 77.60
CA ASP A 311 -72.13 17.71 77.48
C ASP A 311 -73.04 16.98 78.49
N GLY A 312 -72.49 16.11 79.34
CA GLY A 312 -73.19 15.38 80.39
C GLY A 312 -73.74 14.02 79.97
N ASP A 313 -73.48 13.56 78.75
CA ASP A 313 -73.84 12.22 78.28
C ASP A 313 -72.78 11.20 78.71
N VAL A 314 -72.91 10.74 79.95
CA VAL A 314 -72.05 9.68 80.52
C VAL A 314 -72.41 8.27 80.04
N SER A 315 -73.48 8.11 79.25
CA SER A 315 -73.91 6.82 78.70
C SER A 315 -73.22 6.49 77.37
N TYR A 316 -72.63 7.49 76.71
CA TYR A 316 -71.94 7.32 75.44
C TYR A 316 -70.73 6.37 75.57
N ARG A 317 -70.57 5.48 74.59
CA ARG A 317 -69.42 4.59 74.45
C ARG A 317 -68.96 4.57 72.99
N ILE A 318 -67.64 4.51 72.80
CA ILE A 318 -67.05 4.37 71.46
C ILE A 318 -67.17 2.91 71.03
N GLY A 319 -68.06 2.65 70.07
CA GLY A 319 -68.41 1.30 69.60
C GLY A 319 -67.53 0.77 68.45
N GLN A 320 -66.99 1.65 67.60
CA GLN A 320 -66.10 1.21 66.52
C GLN A 320 -64.70 0.91 67.08
N PRO A 321 -64.14 -0.29 66.84
CA PRO A 321 -62.80 -0.64 67.31
C PRO A 321 -61.74 0.16 66.54
N PHE A 322 -60.66 0.53 67.24
CA PHE A 322 -59.49 1.12 66.62
C PHE A 322 -58.52 0.02 66.17
N THR A 323 -57.42 0.39 65.50
CA THR A 323 -56.35 -0.55 65.20
C THR A 323 -55.77 -1.17 66.48
N ALA A 324 -55.16 -2.35 66.38
CA ALA A 324 -54.70 -3.11 67.55
C ALA A 324 -53.80 -2.31 68.51
N THR A 325 -53.01 -1.36 68.00
CA THR A 325 -52.13 -0.49 68.78
C THR A 325 -52.87 0.66 69.48
N LEU A 326 -54.02 1.09 68.96
CA LEU A 326 -54.79 2.24 69.46
C LEU A 326 -56.05 1.84 70.25
N ASP A 327 -56.51 0.59 70.12
CA ASP A 327 -57.76 0.13 70.74
C ASP A 327 -57.73 0.16 72.28
N GLY A 328 -56.53 0.13 72.88
CA GLY A 328 -56.35 0.37 74.32
C GLY A 328 -56.96 1.69 74.77
N VAL A 329 -56.79 2.77 74.00
CA VAL A 329 -57.29 4.11 74.36
C VAL A 329 -58.83 4.17 74.30
N ARG A 330 -59.44 3.44 73.35
CA ARG A 330 -60.90 3.28 73.28
C ARG A 330 -61.44 2.59 74.53
N ASN A 331 -60.78 1.52 74.96
CA ASN A 331 -61.16 0.75 76.14
C ASN A 331 -61.00 1.58 77.42
N ASP A 332 -59.91 2.35 77.54
CA ASP A 332 -59.66 3.25 78.67
C ASP A 332 -60.70 4.37 78.78
N PHE A 333 -61.09 4.99 77.65
CA PHE A 333 -62.17 5.97 77.60
C PHE A 333 -63.50 5.35 78.06
N ASN A 334 -63.87 4.20 77.47
CA ASN A 334 -65.13 3.52 77.80
C ASN A 334 -65.19 3.09 79.27
N MET A 335 -64.09 2.59 79.83
CA MET A 335 -63.99 2.22 81.25
C MET A 335 -64.08 3.44 82.17
N SER A 336 -63.48 4.56 81.77
CA SER A 336 -63.56 5.82 82.53
C SER A 336 -64.98 6.38 82.52
N ALA A 337 -65.67 6.34 81.37
CA ALA A 337 -67.08 6.72 81.25
C ALA A 337 -67.98 5.82 82.12
N ASP A 338 -67.69 4.53 82.20
CA ASP A 338 -68.42 3.57 83.03
C ASP A 338 -68.29 3.84 84.54
N LYS A 339 -67.07 4.14 84.99
CA LYS A 339 -66.80 4.56 86.37
C LYS A 339 -67.51 5.87 86.70
N LEU A 340 -67.50 6.84 85.79
CA LEU A 340 -68.17 8.12 85.99
C LEU A 340 -69.69 7.97 86.04
N GLN A 341 -70.27 7.19 85.13
CA GLN A 341 -71.70 6.86 85.13
C GLN A 341 -72.10 6.19 86.45
N SER A 342 -71.33 5.19 86.90
CA SER A 342 -71.55 4.51 88.18
C SER A 342 -71.47 5.48 89.38
N ALA A 343 -70.50 6.39 89.39
CA ALA A 343 -70.36 7.40 90.44
C ALA A 343 -71.57 8.35 90.47
N LEU A 344 -72.04 8.83 89.31
CA LEU A 344 -73.23 9.68 89.20
C LEU A 344 -74.51 8.95 89.62
N THR A 345 -74.66 7.66 89.27
CA THR A 345 -75.77 6.83 89.75
C THR A 345 -75.76 6.70 91.28
N ARG A 346 -74.59 6.51 91.90
CA ARG A 346 -74.46 6.48 93.36
C ARG A 346 -74.79 7.82 94.01
N VAL A 347 -74.40 8.93 93.40
CA VAL A 347 -74.78 10.28 93.87
C VAL A 347 -76.29 10.49 93.78
N ALA A 348 -76.92 10.06 92.68
CA ALA A 348 -78.37 10.13 92.51
C ALA A 348 -79.12 9.25 93.53
N GLN A 349 -78.61 8.04 93.81
CA GLN A 349 -79.15 7.17 94.86
C GLN A 349 -79.01 7.77 96.26
N ASN A 350 -77.85 8.35 96.58
CA ASN A 350 -77.63 9.05 97.85
C ASN A 350 -78.54 10.28 97.97
N ALA A 351 -78.71 11.07 96.91
CA ALA A 351 -79.63 12.21 96.88
C ALA A 351 -81.09 11.77 97.08
N GLY A 352 -81.50 10.66 96.47
CA GLY A 352 -82.81 10.04 96.69
C GLY A 352 -82.99 9.55 98.14
N GLY A 353 -81.95 8.96 98.72
CA GLY A 353 -81.93 8.54 100.14
C GLY A 353 -82.02 9.72 101.11
N ILE A 354 -81.31 10.83 100.83
CA ILE A 354 -81.43 12.08 101.61
C ILE A 354 -82.84 12.68 101.46
N GLY A 355 -83.43 12.64 100.25
CA GLY A 355 -84.81 13.08 100.02
C GLY A 355 -85.84 12.26 100.81
N ALA A 356 -85.65 10.94 100.88
CA ALA A 356 -86.50 10.06 101.68
C ALA A 356 -86.34 10.33 103.18
N GLY A 357 -85.09 10.45 103.67
CA GLY A 357 -84.81 10.80 105.06
C GLY A 357 -85.31 12.20 105.45
N ALA A 358 -85.24 13.19 104.56
CA ALA A 358 -85.80 14.51 104.78
C ALA A 358 -87.35 14.48 104.89
N ASN A 359 -88.02 13.63 104.10
CA ASN A 359 -89.46 13.42 104.21
C ASN A 359 -89.86 12.69 105.51
N GLU A 360 -89.07 11.72 105.97
CA GLU A 360 -89.29 11.08 107.27
C GLU A 360 -89.07 12.04 108.45
N ILE A 361 -88.01 12.87 108.41
CA ILE A 361 -87.77 13.91 109.42
C ILE A 361 -88.90 14.94 109.42
N LYS A 362 -89.38 15.36 108.24
CA LYS A 362 -90.54 16.26 108.12
C LYS A 362 -91.80 15.62 108.71
N SER A 363 -92.07 14.35 108.39
CA SER A 363 -93.23 13.63 108.93
C SER A 363 -93.13 13.44 110.45
N ALA A 364 -91.94 13.17 110.99
CA ALA A 364 -91.71 13.06 112.43
C ALA A 364 -91.80 14.42 113.15
N ALA A 365 -91.36 15.50 112.51
CA ALA A 365 -91.52 16.87 113.03
C ALA A 365 -93.00 17.30 113.05
N ASP A 366 -93.77 16.96 112.03
CA ASP A 366 -95.23 17.21 111.98
C ASP A 366 -96.00 16.43 113.05
N ASP A 367 -95.55 15.22 113.40
CA ASP A 367 -96.18 14.39 114.44
C ASP A 367 -95.88 14.90 115.87
N LEU A 368 -94.71 15.52 116.07
CA LEU A 368 -94.32 16.11 117.36
C LEU A 368 -95.04 17.43 117.66
N ALA A 369 -95.39 18.20 116.62
CA ALA A 369 -96.13 19.47 116.76
C ALA A 369 -97.60 19.28 117.17
N LYS A 370 -98.12 18.04 117.15
CA LYS A 370 -99.50 17.69 117.53
C LYS A 370 -99.66 17.14 118.94
N ARG A 371 -98.60 17.11 119.76
CA ARG A 371 -98.64 16.63 121.15
C ARG A 371 -98.64 17.76 122.18
#